data_AF-A0A966N6V9-F1
#
_entry.id   AF-A0A966N6V9-F1
#
_cell.length_a   1.000
_cell.length_b   1.000
_cell.length_c   1.000
_cell.angle_alpha   90.00
_cell.angle_beta   90.00
_cell.angle_gamma   90.00
#
_symmetry.space_group_name_H-M   'P 1'
#
loop_
_entity.id
_entity.type
_entity.pdbx_description
1 polymer ?
#
loop_
_entity_poly.entity_id
_entity_poly.type
_entity_poly.pdbx_seq_one_letter_code
_entity_poly.pdbx_strand_id
1 'polypeptide(L)'
;MTQALQNTIDQAWENRSNLSPSSASTDIKQAVSTVLEGLNNGSIRVAEKRAVGQWDVNQWVKKAVLLSFRLEDNQPMAAGGFTQFYDKVPSKFINYSPEDFAKGGFRVVP
;
A
#
# COMPACT_ATOMS: atom_id res chain seq x y z
N MET A 1 3.50 -18.27 -1.86
CA MET A 1 3.94 -16.87 -2.05
C MET A 1 3.67 -16.01 -0.82
N THR A 2 2.49 -16.10 -0.19
CA THR A 2 2.11 -15.30 0.99
C THR A 2 3.05 -15.43 2.19
N GLN A 3 3.54 -16.64 2.52
CA GLN A 3 4.39 -16.82 3.70
C GLN A 3 5.76 -16.13 3.60
N ALA A 4 6.42 -16.23 2.43
CA ALA A 4 7.70 -15.56 2.21
C ALA A 4 7.54 -14.03 2.24
N LEU A 5 6.50 -13.52 1.58
CA LEU A 5 6.16 -12.10 1.58
C LEU A 5 5.86 -11.58 2.99
N GLN A 6 5.07 -12.32 3.76
CA GLN A 6 4.78 -12.01 5.16
C GLN A 6 6.05 -11.97 6.00
N ASN A 7 6.92 -12.97 5.88
CA ASN A 7 8.17 -13.01 6.65
C ASN A 7 9.06 -11.79 6.36
N THR A 8 9.18 -11.37 5.08
CA THR A 8 9.93 -10.16 4.72
C THR A 8 9.33 -8.91 5.36
N ILE A 9 8.00 -8.76 5.34
CA ILE A 9 7.32 -7.62 5.97
C ILE A 9 7.50 -7.63 7.49
N ASP A 10 7.37 -8.79 8.13
CA ASP A 10 7.56 -8.92 9.57
C ASP A 10 9.00 -8.57 9.99
N GLN A 11 10.00 -9.05 9.26
CA GLN A 11 11.41 -8.70 9.51
C GLN A 11 11.70 -7.22 9.29
N ALA A 12 11.18 -6.65 8.19
CA ALA A 12 11.31 -5.22 7.91
C ALA A 12 10.63 -4.37 9.01
N TRP A 13 9.50 -4.84 9.53
CA TRP A 13 8.80 -4.17 10.63
C TRP A 13 9.61 -4.17 11.91
N GLU A 14 10.23 -5.29 12.29
CA GLU A 14 11.08 -5.32 13.48
C GLU A 14 12.31 -4.40 13.35
N ASN A 15 12.88 -4.29 12.14
CA ASN A 15 14.01 -3.40 11.86
C ASN A 15 13.61 -1.97 11.45
N ARG A 16 12.33 -1.59 11.57
CA ARG A 16 11.79 -0.34 11.00
C ARG A 16 12.51 0.93 11.45
N SER A 17 13.09 0.96 12.64
CA SER A 17 13.82 2.15 13.13
C SER A 17 15.00 2.54 12.24
N ASN A 18 15.57 1.57 11.53
CA ASN A 18 16.72 1.75 10.64
C ASN A 18 16.30 1.95 9.16
N LEU A 19 15.00 1.92 8.88
CA LEU A 19 14.47 2.11 7.54
C LEU A 19 14.07 3.57 7.31
N SER A 20 14.45 4.08 6.15
CA SER A 20 14.08 5.36 5.57
C SER A 20 13.94 5.22 4.05
N PRO A 21 13.48 6.27 3.34
CA PRO A 21 13.42 6.25 1.88
C PRO A 21 14.78 5.99 1.22
N SER A 22 15.89 6.40 1.85
CA SER A 22 17.25 6.24 1.34
C SER A 22 17.98 4.99 1.84
N SER A 23 17.58 4.40 2.98
CA SER A 23 18.30 3.27 3.60
C SER A 23 17.67 1.90 3.37
N ALA A 24 16.39 1.84 2.97
CA ALA A 24 15.71 0.57 2.76
C ALA A 24 16.16 -0.14 1.48
N SER A 25 16.36 -1.45 1.57
CA SER A 25 16.72 -2.28 0.43
C SER A 25 15.60 -2.36 -0.61
N THR A 26 15.97 -2.62 -1.86
CA THR A 26 15.03 -2.85 -2.97
C THR A 26 14.04 -3.97 -2.65
N ASP A 27 14.49 -5.04 -2.00
CA ASP A 27 13.64 -6.18 -1.63
C ASP A 27 12.52 -5.79 -0.65
N ILE A 28 12.83 -4.94 0.35
CA ILE A 28 11.82 -4.45 1.29
C ILE A 28 10.82 -3.54 0.57
N LYS A 29 11.30 -2.62 -0.28
CA LYS A 29 10.44 -1.74 -1.07
C LYS A 29 9.51 -2.54 -1.98
N GLN A 30 10.04 -3.55 -2.67
CA GLN A 30 9.26 -4.42 -3.53
C GLN A 30 8.25 -5.25 -2.74
N ALA A 31 8.61 -5.78 -1.57
CA ALA A 31 7.69 -6.52 -0.71
C ALA A 31 6.52 -5.63 -0.27
N VAL A 32 6.79 -4.39 0.16
CA VAL A 32 5.74 -3.43 0.53
C VAL A 32 4.87 -3.07 -0.68
N SER A 33 5.46 -2.79 -1.86
CA SER A 33 4.71 -2.51 -3.09
C SER A 33 3.76 -3.66 -3.46
N THR A 34 4.25 -4.90 -3.45
CA THR A 34 3.44 -6.09 -3.75
C THR A 34 2.24 -6.22 -2.81
N VAL A 35 2.40 -5.91 -1.51
CA VAL A 35 1.28 -5.93 -0.56
C VAL A 35 0.28 -4.80 -0.83
N LEU A 36 0.76 -3.59 -1.12
CA LEU A 36 -0.10 -2.46 -1.46
C LEU A 36 -0.86 -2.71 -2.77
N GLU A 37 -0.23 -3.31 -3.77
CA GLU A 37 -0.88 -3.73 -5.01
C GLU A 37 -1.97 -4.78 -4.75
N GLY A 38 -1.67 -5.77 -3.89
CA GLY A 38 -2.64 -6.76 -3.45
C GLY A 38 -3.83 -6.16 -2.68
N LEU A 39 -3.59 -5.15 -1.84
CA LEU A 39 -4.65 -4.37 -1.20
C LEU A 39 -5.45 -3.57 -2.22
N ASN A 40 -4.76 -2.94 -3.18
CA ASN A 40 -5.35 -2.07 -4.19
C ASN A 40 -6.29 -2.82 -5.14
N ASN A 41 -5.95 -4.07 -5.49
CA ASN A 41 -6.75 -4.94 -6.35
C ASN A 41 -7.68 -5.89 -5.56
N GLY A 42 -7.61 -5.88 -4.22
CA GLY A 42 -8.48 -6.67 -3.34
C GLY A 42 -8.10 -8.15 -3.19
N SER A 43 -7.01 -8.62 -3.80
CA SER A 43 -6.49 -9.99 -3.61
C SER A 43 -5.90 -10.21 -2.21
N ILE A 44 -5.49 -9.14 -1.53
CA ILE A 44 -5.11 -9.13 -0.11
C ILE A 44 -6.09 -8.24 0.65
N ARG A 45 -6.49 -8.68 1.84
CA ARG A 45 -7.33 -7.89 2.76
C ARG A 45 -6.70 -7.82 4.15
N VAL A 46 -6.85 -6.68 4.80
CA VAL A 46 -6.40 -6.49 6.20
C VAL A 46 -7.13 -7.42 7.17
N ALA A 47 -8.41 -7.69 6.91
CA ALA A 47 -9.20 -8.63 7.67
C ALA A 47 -10.11 -9.45 6.75
N GLU A 48 -10.30 -10.70 7.12
CA GLU A 48 -11.15 -11.66 6.41
C GLU A 48 -11.97 -12.51 7.37
N LYS A 49 -13.14 -12.93 6.92
CA LYS A 49 -14.08 -13.70 7.72
C LYS A 49 -13.70 -15.18 7.65
N ARG A 50 -13.49 -15.85 8.78
CA ARG A 50 -13.21 -17.30 8.84
C ARG A 50 -14.46 -18.14 9.04
N ALA A 51 -15.39 -17.63 9.83
CA ALA A 51 -16.66 -18.28 10.13
C ALA A 51 -17.74 -17.23 10.42
N VAL A 52 -18.98 -17.66 10.65
CA VAL A 52 -20.07 -16.76 11.05
C VAL A 52 -19.67 -16.04 12.35
N GLY A 53 -19.64 -14.72 12.31
CA GLY A 53 -19.24 -13.87 13.44
C GLY A 53 -17.74 -13.82 13.74
N GLN A 54 -16.88 -14.57 13.04
CA GLN A 54 -15.44 -14.62 13.30
C GLN A 54 -14.64 -13.95 12.19
N TRP A 55 -13.84 -12.95 12.57
CA TRP A 55 -12.95 -12.21 11.69
C TRP A 55 -11.51 -12.31 12.18
N ASP A 56 -10.62 -12.67 11.26
CA ASP A 56 -9.18 -12.68 11.50
C ASP A 56 -8.55 -11.44 10.89
N VAL A 57 -7.55 -10.90 11.58
CA VAL A 57 -6.76 -9.75 11.11
C VAL A 57 -5.40 -10.22 10.61
N ASN A 58 -5.09 -9.89 9.37
CA ASN A 58 -3.77 -10.06 8.76
C ASN A 58 -2.86 -8.91 9.23
N GLN A 59 -2.29 -9.02 10.43
CA GLN A 59 -1.49 -7.96 11.06
C GLN A 59 -0.29 -7.51 10.21
N TRP A 60 0.35 -8.44 9.51
CA TRP A 60 1.48 -8.15 8.63
C TRP A 60 1.10 -7.20 7.48
N VAL A 61 -0.14 -7.24 7.02
CA VAL A 61 -0.65 -6.31 6.00
C VAL A 61 -0.73 -4.89 6.56
N LYS A 62 -1.12 -4.72 7.84
CA LYS A 62 -1.06 -3.41 8.51
C LYS A 62 0.38 -2.92 8.67
N LYS A 63 1.31 -3.82 9.01
CA LYS A 63 2.75 -3.49 9.07
C LYS A 63 3.25 -2.98 7.72
N ALA A 64 2.86 -3.61 6.61
CA ALA A 64 3.21 -3.14 5.26
C ALA A 64 2.70 -1.72 4.97
N VAL A 65 1.43 -1.41 5.34
CA VAL A 65 0.89 -0.05 5.22
C VAL A 65 1.67 0.97 6.06
N LEU A 66 2.06 0.62 7.28
CA LEU A 66 2.86 1.52 8.11
C LEU A 66 4.29 1.69 7.59
N LEU A 67 4.86 0.62 7.02
CA LEU A 67 6.17 0.68 6.36
C LEU A 67 6.13 1.58 5.13
N SER A 68 5.06 1.57 4.33
CA SER A 68 4.99 2.43 3.14
C SER A 68 5.13 3.92 3.48
N PHE A 69 4.57 4.36 4.61
CA PHE A 69 4.74 5.74 5.08
C PHE A 69 6.18 6.08 5.49
N ARG A 70 6.94 5.08 5.95
CA ARG A 70 8.33 5.23 6.37
C ARG A 70 9.30 5.19 5.18
N LEU A 71 8.91 4.50 4.12
CA LEU A 71 9.74 4.27 2.94
C LEU A 71 9.62 5.38 1.88
N GLU A 72 8.68 6.32 2.05
CA GLU A 72 8.45 7.42 1.12
C GLU A 72 8.58 8.79 1.80
N ASP A 73 9.17 9.75 1.10
CA ASP A 73 9.18 11.16 1.48
C ASP A 73 7.93 11.88 0.94
N ASN A 74 7.52 12.95 1.60
CA ASN A 74 6.47 13.80 1.04
C ASN A 74 6.98 14.50 -0.23
N GLN A 75 6.12 14.62 -1.23
CA GLN A 75 6.40 15.26 -2.50
C GLN A 75 5.29 16.26 -2.86
N PRO A 76 5.58 17.36 -3.58
CA PRO A 76 4.53 18.23 -4.12
C PRO A 76 3.64 17.46 -5.08
N MET A 77 2.32 17.60 -4.93
CA MET A 77 1.32 16.98 -5.80
C MET A 77 0.50 18.06 -6.48
N ALA A 78 0.57 18.13 -7.81
CA ALA A 78 -0.13 19.14 -8.59
C ALA A 78 -1.65 18.92 -8.58
N ALA A 79 -2.42 20.00 -8.46
CA ALA A 79 -3.87 19.98 -8.45
C ALA A 79 -4.44 20.99 -9.45
N GLY A 80 -4.05 20.90 -10.73
CA GLY A 80 -4.64 21.72 -11.79
C GLY A 80 -4.36 23.24 -11.70
N GLY A 81 -3.32 23.66 -10.98
CA GLY A 81 -2.79 25.03 -11.00
C GLY A 81 -3.42 26.02 -10.02
N PHE A 82 -4.56 25.71 -9.40
CA PHE A 82 -5.17 26.58 -8.37
C PHE A 82 -4.57 26.35 -6.97
N THR A 83 -3.99 25.18 -6.73
CA THR A 83 -3.31 24.81 -5.48
C THR A 83 -2.32 23.66 -5.72
N GLN A 84 -1.60 23.29 -4.66
CA GLN A 84 -0.76 22.09 -4.58
C GLN A 84 -0.97 21.40 -3.22
N PHE A 85 -0.74 20.08 -3.19
CA PHE A 85 -0.65 19.30 -1.95
C PHE A 85 0.80 18.88 -1.68
N TYR A 86 1.08 18.40 -0.46
CA TYR A 86 2.39 17.88 -0.08
C TYR A 86 2.22 16.64 0.80
N ASP A 87 2.32 15.47 0.19
CA ASP A 87 2.08 14.18 0.84
C ASP A 87 2.94 13.08 0.20
N LYS A 88 3.00 11.91 0.83
CA LYS A 88 3.79 10.74 0.42
C LYS A 88 2.94 9.56 -0.07
N VAL A 89 1.62 9.70 -0.06
CA VAL A 89 0.69 8.64 -0.46
C VAL A 89 0.07 8.99 -1.81
N PRO A 90 0.38 8.26 -2.89
CA PRO A 90 -0.21 8.53 -4.19
C PRO A 90 -1.72 8.21 -4.20
N SER A 91 -2.48 8.96 -5.00
CA SER A 91 -3.87 8.62 -5.29
C SER A 91 -3.94 7.24 -5.97
N LYS A 92 -4.93 6.43 -5.58
CA LYS A 92 -5.24 5.15 -6.25
C LYS A 92 -5.39 5.30 -7.77
N PHE A 93 -5.87 6.46 -8.23
CA PHE A 93 -6.23 6.71 -9.61
C PHE A 93 -5.17 7.49 -10.39
N ILE A 94 -4.00 7.81 -9.80
CA ILE A 94 -3.01 8.70 -10.43
C ILE A 94 -2.53 8.20 -11.81
N ASN A 95 -2.51 6.88 -12.02
CA ASN A 95 -2.09 6.24 -13.26
C ASN A 95 -3.22 5.46 -13.96
N TYR A 96 -4.49 5.68 -13.60
CA TYR A 96 -5.61 4.94 -14.21
C TYR A 96 -5.91 5.45 -15.62
N SER A 97 -6.02 4.53 -16.58
CA SER A 97 -6.58 4.80 -17.89
C SER A 97 -8.11 4.64 -17.92
N PRO A 98 -8.82 5.07 -18.99
CA PRO A 98 -10.24 4.78 -19.15
C PRO A 98 -10.57 3.28 -19.06
N GLU A 99 -9.68 2.42 -19.58
CA GLU A 99 -9.82 0.96 -19.52
C GLU A 99 -9.73 0.43 -18.09
N ASP A 100 -8.85 1.01 -17.25
CA ASP A 100 -8.75 0.64 -15.84
C ASP A 100 -10.03 0.98 -15.07
N PHE A 101 -10.63 2.15 -15.33
CA PHE A 101 -11.93 2.51 -14.75
C PHE A 101 -13.05 1.58 -15.21
N ALA A 102 -13.10 1.27 -16.52
CA ALA A 102 -14.09 0.35 -17.07
C ALA A 102 -13.96 -1.05 -16.44
N LYS A 103 -12.74 -1.56 -16.32
CA LYS A 103 -12.45 -2.85 -15.67
C LYS A 103 -12.80 -2.85 -14.18
N GLY A 104 -12.63 -1.72 -13.50
CA GLY A 104 -12.99 -1.56 -12.09
C GLY A 104 -14.49 -1.60 -11.83
N GLY A 105 -15.32 -1.14 -12.78
CA GLY A 105 -16.78 -1.22 -12.69
C GLY A 105 -17.41 -0.34 -11.59
N PHE A 106 -16.68 0.63 -11.06
CA PHE A 106 -17.13 1.57 -10.03
C PHE A 106 -17.24 2.99 -10.57
N ARG A 107 -17.94 3.87 -9.84
CA ARG A 107 -18.04 5.30 -10.13
C ARG A 107 -17.22 6.09 -9.11
N VAL A 108 -16.43 7.05 -9.57
CA VAL A 108 -15.71 8.02 -8.74
C VAL A 108 -16.24 9.40 -9.11
N VAL A 109 -17.18 9.91 -8.31
CA VAL A 109 -17.75 11.25 -8.52
C VAL A 109 -16.73 12.29 -8.01
N PRO A 110 -16.43 13.36 -8.77
CA PRO A 110 -15.54 14.44 -8.33
C PRO A 110 -15.98 15.10 -7.02
#